data_AF-A0AA49GSS6-F1
#
_entry.id   AF-A0AA49GSS6-F1
#
_cell.length_a   1.000
_cell.length_b   1.000
_cell.length_c   1.000
_cell.angle_alpha   90.00
_cell.angle_beta   90.00
_cell.angle_gamma   90.00
#
_symmetry.space_group_name_H-M   'P 1'
#
loop_
_entity.id
_entity.type
_entity.pdbx_description
1 polymer ?
#
loop_
_entity_poly.entity_id
_entity_poly.type
_entity_poly.pdbx_seq_one_letter_code
_entity_poly.pdbx_strand_id
1 'polypeptide(L)' 'MSKQKKQDPELDKIARGLEEAYRKMIIFKRQKNSPVVVSVNGEVREVDPHEMPDTTIYHR' A
#
# COMPACT_ATOMS: atom_id res chain seq x y z
N MET A 1 25.86 -15.03 15.30
CA MET A 1 25.91 -13.55 15.20
C MET A 1 24.79 -13.09 14.28
N SER A 2 23.59 -12.79 14.80
CA SER A 2 22.51 -12.25 13.95
C SER A 2 22.81 -10.79 13.65
N LYS A 3 22.79 -10.42 12.36
CA LYS A 3 22.95 -9.03 11.94
C LYS A 3 21.75 -8.24 12.44
N GLN A 4 21.93 -7.39 13.45
CA GLN A 4 20.94 -6.38 13.82
C GLN A 4 20.79 -5.43 12.63
N LYS A 5 19.66 -5.52 11.90
CA LYS A 5 19.25 -4.50 10.94
C LYS A 5 19.04 -3.21 11.74
N LYS A 6 19.93 -2.23 11.57
CA LYS A 6 19.65 -0.85 12.00
C LYS A 6 18.39 -0.40 11.26
N GLN A 7 17.33 -0.07 11.99
CA GLN A 7 16.16 0.58 11.43
C GLN A 7 16.61 1.96 10.95
N ASP A 8 16.51 2.20 9.65
CA ASP A 8 16.77 3.50 9.07
C ASP A 8 15.52 4.38 9.28
N PRO A 9 15.62 5.45 10.09
CA PRO A 9 14.48 6.31 10.40
C PRO A 9 13.90 6.99 9.14
N GLU A 10 14.70 7.15 8.08
CA GLU A 10 14.23 7.68 6.80
C GLU A 10 13.32 6.66 6.08
N LEU A 11 13.73 5.38 6.05
CA LEU A 11 12.91 4.30 5.48
C LEU A 11 11.59 4.14 6.24
N ASP A 12 11.60 4.30 7.57
CA ASP A 12 10.38 4.27 8.38
C ASP A 12 9.40 5.40 8.01
N LYS A 13 9.92 6.60 7.77
CA LYS A 13 9.11 7.75 7.37
C LYS A 13 8.51 7.55 5.98
N ILE A 14 9.29 7.00 5.05
CA ILE A 14 8.83 6.66 3.70
C ILE A 14 7.72 5.60 3.78
N ALA A 15 7.95 4.51 4.52
CA ALA A 15 6.96 3.45 4.70
C ALA A 15 5.63 4.01 5.22
N ARG A 16 5.66 4.79 6.30
CA ARG A 16 4.44 5.43 6.85
C ARG A 16 3.71 6.30 5.82
N GLY A 17 4.45 7.07 5.02
CA GLY A 17 3.88 7.88 3.96
C GLY A 17 3.16 7.05 2.89
N LEU A 18 3.76 5.93 2.49
CA LEU A 18 3.16 5.00 1.52
C LEU A 18 1.92 4.31 2.08
N GLU A 19 1.95 3.90 3.35
CA GLU A 19 0.81 3.29 4.05
C GLU A 19 -0.38 4.26 4.13
N GLU A 20 -0.12 5.52 4.49
CA GLU A 20 -1.15 6.56 4.58
C GLU A 20 -1.73 6.90 3.21
N ALA A 21 -0.87 7.02 2.18
CA ALA A 21 -1.30 7.28 0.81
C ALA A 21 -2.20 6.16 0.28
N TYR A 22 -1.82 4.89 0.50
CA TYR A 22 -2.63 3.73 0.13
C TYR A 22 -4.00 3.77 0.83
N ARG A 23 -4.03 3.99 2.14
CA ARG A 23 -5.29 4.06 2.91
C ARG A 23 -6.23 5.14 2.36
N LYS A 24 -5.71 6.35 2.12
CA LYS A 24 -6.51 7.47 1.58
C LYS A 24 -7.04 7.16 0.18
N MET A 25 -6.24 6.53 -0.67
CA MET A 25 -6.64 6.13 -2.01
C MET A 25 -7.81 5.12 -1.98
N ILE A 26 -7.71 4.07 -1.17
CA ILE A 26 -8.78 3.05 -1.07
C ILE A 26 -10.09 3.67 -0.59
N ILE A 27 -10.05 4.50 0.46
CA ILE A 27 -11.23 5.20 0.97
C ILE A 27 -11.87 6.06 -0.13
N PHE A 28 -11.05 6.85 -0.85
CA PHE A 28 -11.53 7.68 -1.95
C PHE A 28 -12.19 6.85 -3.06
N LYS A 29 -11.57 5.72 -3.44
CA LYS A 29 -12.07 4.84 -4.50
C LYS A 29 -13.39 4.16 -4.13
N ARG A 30 -13.56 3.74 -2.87
CA ARG A 30 -14.85 3.25 -2.32
C ARG A 30 -15.92 4.34 -2.39
N GLN A 31 -15.63 5.55 -1.92
CA GLN A 31 -16.58 6.66 -1.97
C GLN A 31 -17.01 7.02 -3.38
N LYS A 32 -16.11 6.87 -4.36
CA LYS A 32 -16.40 7.13 -5.78
C LYS A 32 -16.99 5.92 -6.51
N ASN A 33 -17.17 4.77 -5.85
CA ASN A 33 -17.61 3.52 -6.47
C ASN A 33 -16.83 3.21 -7.75
N SER A 34 -15.51 3.36 -7.71
CA SER A 34 -14.63 3.18 -8.88
C SER A 34 -13.53 2.17 -8.59
N PRO A 35 -13.13 1.34 -9.56
CA PRO A 35 -12.12 0.32 -9.36
C PRO A 35 -10.73 0.91 -9.09
N VAL A 36 -9.91 0.12 -8.42
CA VAL A 36 -8.46 0.32 -8.35
C VAL A 36 -7.84 -0.44 -9.52
N VAL A 37 -6.99 0.24 -10.28
CA VAL A 37 -6.28 -0.38 -11.41
C VAL A 37 -4.88 -0.75 -10.94
N VAL A 38 -4.53 -2.04 -11.05
CA VAL A 38 -3.22 -2.56 -10.65
C VAL A 38 -2.57 -3.29 -11.82
N SER A 39 -1.24 -3.32 -11.84
CA SER A 39 -0.48 -4.18 -12.73
C SER A 39 0.05 -5.38 -11.95
N VAL A 40 -0.39 -6.58 -12.31
CA VAL A 40 0.02 -7.84 -11.69
C VAL A 40 0.60 -8.73 -12.77
N ASN A 41 1.87 -9.09 -12.65
CA ASN A 41 2.58 -9.91 -13.65
C ASN A 41 2.53 -9.34 -15.08
N GLY A 42 2.52 -8.01 -15.21
CA GLY A 42 2.43 -7.32 -16.50
C GLY A 42 1.01 -7.20 -17.07
N GLU A 43 0.00 -7.77 -16.40
CA GLU A 43 -1.40 -7.63 -16.77
C GLU A 43 -2.07 -6.50 -15.98
N VAL A 44 -2.81 -5.66 -16.67
CA VAL A 44 -3.65 -4.64 -16.05
C VAL A 44 -4.94 -5.29 -15.57
N ARG A 45 -5.25 -5.14 -14.28
CA ARG A 45 -6.46 -5.67 -13.66
C ARG A 45 -7.19 -4.58 -12.89
N GLU A 46 -8.51 -4.61 -12.98
CA GLU A 46 -9.40 -3.82 -12.14
C GLU A 46 -9.77 -4.63 -10.90
N VAL A 47 -9.65 -4.00 -9.74
CA VAL A 47 -9.94 -4.62 -8.44
C VAL A 47 -10.97 -3.77 -7.73
N ASP A 48 -11.97 -4.43 -7.14
CA ASP A 48 -12.95 -3.77 -6.30
C ASP A 48 -12.26 -3.22 -5.03
N PRO A 49 -12.33 -1.91 -4.76
CA PRO A 49 -11.71 -1.34 -3.56
C PRO A 49 -12.31 -1.87 -2.24
N HIS A 50 -13.48 -2.49 -2.24
CA HIS A 50 -14.08 -3.13 -1.06
C HIS A 50 -13.47 -4.50 -0.73
N GLU A 51 -12.83 -5.16 -1.70
CA GLU A 51 -12.10 -6.42 -1.52
C GLU A 51 -10.64 -6.19 -1.10
N MET A 52 -10.15 -4.95 -1.21
CA MET A 52 -8.80 -4.57 -0.83
C MET A 52 -8.71 -4.25 0.67
N PRO A 53 -7.61 -4.66 1.35
CA PRO A 53 -7.40 -4.29 2.75
C PRO A 53 -7.20 -2.78 2.89
N ASP A 54 -7.53 -2.25 4.07
CA ASP A 54 -7.42 -0.81 4.36
C ASP A 54 -5.97 -0.33 4.49
N THR A 55 -5.03 -1.26 4.71
CA THR A 55 -3.61 -0.97 4.84
C THR A 55 -2.78 -2.04 4.13
N THR A 56 -1.56 -1.67 3.76
CA THR A 56 -0.48 -2.59 3.38
C THR A 56 0.66 -2.35 4.35
N ILE A 57 1.39 -3.39 4.76
CA ILE A 57 2.53 -3.25 5.68
C ILE A 57 3.82 -3.42 4.87
N TYR A 58 4.59 -2.34 4.75
CA TYR A 58 5.89 -2.41 4.08
C TYR A 58 6.95 -2.96 5.04
N HIS A 59 7.50 -4.14 4.72
CA HIS A 59 8.53 -4.78 5.54
C HIS A 59 9.89 -4.12 5.31
N ARG A 60 10.52 -3.68 6.41
CA ARG A 60 11.83 -3.02 6.48
C ARG A 60 12.97 -3.99 6.78
#